data_AF-A0A455UEB0-F1
#
_entry.id   AF-A0A455UEB0-F1
#
_cell.length_a   1.000
_cell.length_b   1.000
_cell.length_c   1.000
_cell.angle_alpha   90.00
_cell.angle_beta   90.00
_cell.angle_gamma   90.00
#
_symmetry.space_group_name_H-M   'P 1'
#
loop_
_entity.id
_entity.type
_entity.pdbx_description
1 polymer ?
#
loop_
_entity_poly.entity_id
_entity_poly.type
_entity_poly.pdbx_seq_one_letter_code
_entity_poly.pdbx_strand_id
1 'polypeptide(L)' 'MVGTFGDPVYFSWAGRDDEESASLNAFMDEQIQRLNEDGTLNELQEKWFGSPMDLPLELPAAE' A
#
# COMPACT_ATOMS: atom_id res chain seq x y z
N MET A 1 -19.11 7.91 -17.28
CA MET A 1 -18.43 6.79 -16.61
C MET A 1 -19.19 6.52 -15.34
N VAL A 2 -19.80 5.34 -15.20
CA VAL A 2 -20.25 4.88 -13.87
C VAL A 2 -18.97 4.80 -13.03
N GLY A 3 -18.87 5.62 -11.99
CA GLY A 3 -17.73 5.62 -11.09
C GLY A 3 -17.56 4.27 -10.40
N THR A 4 -16.41 4.05 -9.76
CA THR A 4 -16.23 2.93 -8.85
C THR A 4 -17.28 3.02 -7.73
N PHE A 5 -17.91 1.89 -7.40
CA PHE A 5 -18.88 1.84 -6.30
C PHE A 5 -18.14 1.66 -4.98
N GLY A 6 -18.45 2.51 -4.00
CA GLY A 6 -17.86 2.45 -2.65
C GLY A 6 -16.57 3.25 -2.50
N ASP A 7 -16.05 3.23 -1.27
CA ASP A 7 -14.79 3.86 -0.92
C ASP A 7 -13.60 3.14 -1.58
N PRO A 8 -12.52 3.87 -1.93
CA PRO A 8 -11.34 3.26 -2.54
C PRO A 8 -10.68 2.28 -1.57
N VAL A 9 -10.43 1.07 -2.05
CA VAL A 9 -9.67 0.04 -1.33
C VAL A 9 -8.34 -0.20 -2.02
N TYR A 10 -7.31 -0.44 -1.22
CA TYR A 10 -5.93 -0.59 -1.70
C TYR A 10 -5.41 -1.99 -1.40
N PHE A 11 -4.45 -2.44 -2.19
CA PHE A 11 -3.72 -3.66 -1.90
C PHE A 11 -2.70 -3.40 -0.80
N SER A 12 -2.63 -4.29 0.19
CA SER A 12 -1.64 -4.26 1.25
C SER A 12 -0.84 -5.56 1.32
N TRP A 13 0.24 -5.53 2.08
CA TRP A 13 0.95 -6.75 2.46
C TRP A 13 0.13 -7.52 3.50
N ALA A 14 -0.13 -8.81 3.22
CA ALA A 14 -0.83 -9.67 4.17
C ALA A 14 0.15 -10.27 5.18
N GLY A 15 0.18 -9.70 6.38
CA GLY A 15 0.91 -10.20 7.54
C GLY A 15 0.14 -11.25 8.34
N ARG A 16 0.82 -12.03 9.18
CA ARG A 16 0.14 -12.81 10.23
C ARG A 16 -0.22 -11.89 11.38
N ASP A 17 -1.41 -12.08 11.94
CA ASP A 17 -1.89 -11.35 13.11
C ASP A 17 -1.49 -12.07 14.41
N ASP A 18 -0.20 -12.08 14.69
CA ASP A 18 0.38 -12.62 15.92
C ASP A 18 1.55 -11.75 16.42
N GLU A 19 1.84 -11.84 17.71
CA GLU A 19 2.88 -11.03 18.37
C GLU A 19 4.28 -11.33 17.83
N GLU A 20 4.54 -12.58 17.43
CA GLU A 20 5.81 -13.01 16.85
C GLU A 20 6.08 -12.33 15.49
N SER A 21 5.02 -12.10 14.70
CA SER A 21 5.09 -11.49 13.38
C SER A 21 4.95 -9.96 13.39
N ALA A 22 4.62 -9.36 14.53
CA ALA A 22 4.39 -7.92 14.64
C ALA A 22 5.58 -7.08 14.15
N SER A 23 6.81 -7.49 14.47
CA SER A 23 8.02 -6.80 14.02
C SER A 23 8.23 -6.88 12.51
N LEU A 24 7.85 -7.99 11.87
CA LEU A 24 7.91 -8.13 10.42
C LEU A 24 6.85 -7.28 9.74
N ASN A 25 5.63 -7.26 10.27
CA ASN A 25 4.54 -6.43 9.73
C ASN A 25 4.93 -4.94 9.79
N ALA A 26 5.42 -4.47 10.93
CA ALA A 26 5.90 -3.09 11.08
C ALA A 26 7.06 -2.75 10.13
N PHE A 27 7.99 -3.69 9.93
CA PHE A 27 9.08 -3.53 8.96
C PHE A 27 8.55 -3.39 7.52
N MET A 28 7.59 -4.23 7.12
CA MET A 28 6.99 -4.19 5.79
C MET A 28 6.23 -2.87 5.57
N ASP A 29 5.46 -2.42 6.55
CA ASP A 29 4.74 -1.14 6.49
C ASP A 29 5.71 0.03 6.30
N GLU A 30 6.79 0.08 7.08
CA GLU A 30 7.83 1.11 6.97
C GLU A 30 8.52 1.10 5.59
N GLN A 31 8.84 -0.08 5.04
CA GLN A 31 9.48 -0.14 3.73
C GLN A 31 8.52 0.25 2.60
N ILE A 32 7.25 -0.17 2.66
CA ILE A 32 6.25 0.22 1.66
C ILE A 32 6.04 1.74 1.69
N GLN A 33 6.00 2.35 2.87
CA GLN A 33 5.91 3.81 3.00
C GLN A 33 7.11 4.50 2.35
N ARG A 34 8.34 4.04 2.63
CA ARG A 34 9.56 4.59 2.01
C ARG A 34 9.56 4.48 0.49
N LEU A 35 9.13 3.34 -0.06
CA LEU A 35 9.04 3.15 -1.51
C LEU A 35 7.98 4.05 -2.16
N ASN A 36 6.97 4.47 -1.39
CA ASN A 36 5.99 5.46 -1.85
C ASN A 36 6.61 6.86 -1.85
N GLU A 37 7.28 7.23 -0.75
CA GLU A 37 7.93 8.54 -0.58
C GLU A 37 9.07 8.79 -1.57
N ASP A 38 9.89 7.77 -1.87
CA ASP A 38 11.01 7.89 -2.79
C ASP A 38 10.62 7.76 -4.28
N GLY A 39 9.35 7.44 -4.56
CA GLY A 39 8.81 7.31 -5.91
C GLY A 39 9.01 5.95 -6.57
N THR A 40 9.65 4.97 -5.91
CA THR A 40 9.85 3.63 -6.46
C THR A 40 8.53 2.94 -6.79
N LEU A 41 7.49 3.12 -5.95
CA LEU A 41 6.15 2.58 -6.24
C LEU A 41 5.56 3.23 -7.49
N ASN A 42 5.79 4.52 -7.73
CA ASN A 42 5.33 5.21 -8.95
C ASN A 42 5.97 4.57 -10.19
N GLU A 43 7.28 4.34 -10.17
CA GLU A 43 8.00 3.67 -11.27
C GLU A 43 7.49 2.26 -11.53
N LEU A 44 7.20 1.49 -10.46
CA LEU A 44 6.65 0.14 -10.58
C LEU A 44 5.24 0.16 -11.18
N GLN A 45 4.39 1.11 -10.76
CA GLN A 45 3.03 1.25 -11.28
C GLN A 45 3.04 1.66 -12.76
N GLU A 46 3.89 2.60 -13.16
CA GLU A 46 4.07 2.95 -14.57
C GLU A 46 4.51 1.75 -15.41
N LYS A 47 5.47 0.97 -14.91
CA LYS A 47 6.00 -0.20 -15.62
C LYS A 47 4.97 -1.31 -15.81
N TRP A 48 4.21 -1.64 -14.75
CA TRP A 48 3.34 -2.81 -14.74
C TRP A 48 1.87 -2.51 -15.01
N PHE A 49 1.40 -1.32 -14.64
CA PHE A 49 -0.01 -0.89 -14.81
C PHE A 49 -0.17 0.17 -15.91
N GLY A 50 0.92 0.80 -16.37
CA GLY A 50 0.90 1.79 -17.45
C GLY A 50 0.53 3.22 -17.00
N SER A 51 0.20 3.42 -15.72
CA SER A 51 -0.06 4.71 -15.10
C SER A 51 0.12 4.56 -13.59
N PRO A 52 0.59 5.61 -12.89
CA PRO A 52 0.51 5.63 -11.45
C PRO A 52 -0.93 5.81 -10.96
N MET A 53 -1.20 5.28 -9.78
CA MET A 53 -2.39 5.51 -8.98
C MET A 53 -2.00 6.34 -7.77
N ASP A 54 -2.91 7.19 -7.33
CA ASP A 54 -2.74 7.93 -6.09
C ASP A 54 -2.90 6.96 -4.91
N LEU A 55 -1.81 6.75 -4.16
CA LEU A 55 -1.79 5.86 -3.01
C LEU A 55 -1.72 6.68 -1.72
N PRO A 56 -2.52 6.35 -0.69
CA PRO A 56 -2.42 7.01 0.59
C PRO A 56 -1.06 6.72 1.23
N LEU A 57 -0.44 7.75 1.80
CA LEU A 57 0.85 7.65 2.51
C LEU A 57 0.72 7.03 3.90
N GLU A 58 -0.50 6.98 4.43
CA GLU A 58 -0.83 6.37 5.70
C GLU A 58 -1.78 5.20 5.46
N LEU A 59 -1.55 4.10 6.17
CA LEU A 59 -2.50 3.00 6.19
C LEU A 59 -3.82 3.51 6.79
N PRO A 60 -4.98 3.18 6.19
CA PRO A 60 -6.25 3.44 6.85
C PRO A 60 -6.24 2.74 8.22
N ALA A 61 -6.78 3.40 9.25
CA ALA A 61 -6.90 2.80 10.56
C ALA A 61 -7.63 1.46 10.44
N ALA A 62 -7.04 0.39 10.99
CA ALA A 62 -7.70 -0.90 11.02
C ALA A 62 -9.03 -0.76 11.79
N GLU A 63 -10.15 -1.10 11.13
CA GLU A 63 -11.47 -1.25 11.78
C GLU A 63 -11.58 -2.55 12.56
#